data_AF-A0A8T4ZN05-F1
#
_entry.id   AF-A0A8T4ZN05-F1
#
_cell.length_a   1.000
_cell.length_b   1.000
_cell.length_c   1.000
_cell.angle_alpha   90.00
_cell.angle_beta   90.00
_cell.angle_gamma   90.00
#
_symmetry.space_group_name_H-M   'P 1'
#
loop_
_entity.id
_entity.type
_entity.pdbx_description
1 polymer ?
#
loop_
_entity_poly.entity_id
_entity_poly.type
_entity_poly.pdbx_seq_one_letter_code
_entity_poly.pdbx_strand_id
1 'polypeptide(L)'
;WTKGGYNVDRSFAFYPIHLKVRRRELKKWQVYFKSKGKASYAKGDSVKETLFGSFYVLYPEDRFRSVDVEGFNVTPLEETIEFCRNNIYAYEPALEMLDEAYDLGLNVKYKETRTNF
;
A
#
# COMPACT_ATOMS: atom_id res chain seq x y z
N TRP A 1 8.01 -4.88 -3.51
CA TRP A 1 8.22 -6.29 -3.16
C TRP A 1 7.59 -7.21 -4.19
N THR A 2 6.29 -7.13 -4.47
CA THR A 2 5.74 -7.87 -5.62
C THR A 2 6.32 -7.32 -6.95
N LYS A 3 6.97 -8.18 -7.75
CA LYS A 3 7.46 -7.84 -9.09
C LYS A 3 6.31 -8.00 -10.09
N GLY A 4 5.36 -7.09 -9.97
CA GLY A 4 4.03 -7.18 -10.58
C GLY A 4 3.03 -6.48 -9.66
N GLY A 5 2.05 -5.79 -10.25
CA GLY A 5 1.05 -5.07 -9.47
C GLY A 5 0.07 -6.05 -8.85
N TYR A 6 0.27 -6.42 -7.58
CA TYR A 6 -0.80 -6.97 -6.77
C TYR A 6 -1.74 -5.83 -6.37
N ASN A 7 -3.00 -5.92 -6.77
CA ASN A 7 -3.94 -4.80 -6.66
C ASN A 7 -5.22 -5.27 -5.96
N VAL A 8 -5.34 -4.96 -4.67
CA VAL A 8 -6.62 -5.03 -3.97
C VAL A 8 -7.44 -3.83 -4.39
N ASP A 9 -8.61 -4.07 -4.99
CA ASP A 9 -9.64 -3.06 -5.20
C ASP A 9 -9.26 -1.86 -6.13
N ARG A 10 -8.19 -1.99 -6.92
CA ARG A 10 -7.82 -0.96 -7.90
C ARG A 10 -8.60 -1.13 -9.19
N SER A 11 -9.68 -0.37 -9.31
CA SER A 11 -10.17 0.07 -10.61
C SER A 11 -9.44 1.34 -11.03
N PHE A 12 -9.52 1.72 -12.31
CA PHE A 12 -9.06 3.04 -12.77
C PHE A 12 -9.70 4.19 -11.96
N ALA A 13 -10.84 3.92 -11.33
CA ALA A 13 -11.56 4.86 -10.49
C ALA A 13 -10.96 4.98 -9.07
N PHE A 14 -10.21 4.01 -8.54
CA PHE A 14 -9.67 4.05 -7.17
C PHE A 14 -8.25 3.47 -7.09
N TYR A 15 -7.23 4.33 -7.09
CA TYR A 15 -5.83 3.92 -7.06
C TYR A 15 -5.10 4.51 -5.85
N PRO A 16 -5.26 3.93 -4.64
CA PRO A 16 -4.56 4.39 -3.44
C PRO A 16 -3.05 4.08 -3.52
N ILE A 17 -2.23 5.05 -3.14
CA ILE A 17 -0.79 4.91 -2.93
C ILE A 17 -0.51 5.19 -1.45
N HIS A 18 -0.04 4.17 -0.73
CA HIS A 18 0.17 4.23 0.71
C HIS A 18 1.59 4.71 1.02
N LEU A 19 1.72 5.78 1.81
CA LEU A 19 3.01 6.36 2.18
C LEU A 19 3.11 6.57 3.69
N LYS A 20 4.16 6.00 4.31
CA LYS A 20 4.59 6.41 5.65
C LYS A 20 5.27 7.77 5.55
N VAL A 21 4.87 8.71 6.38
CA VAL A 21 5.45 10.06 6.43
C VAL A 21 5.79 10.42 7.87
N ARG A 22 6.85 11.21 8.08
CA ARG A 22 7.16 11.70 9.43
C ARG A 22 6.01 12.58 9.89
N ARG A 23 5.48 12.33 11.10
CA ARG A 23 4.33 13.08 11.65
C ARG A 23 4.51 14.59 11.58
N ARG A 24 5.70 15.08 11.96
CA ARG A 24 6.07 16.51 11.89
C ARG A 24 6.09 17.11 10.47
N GLU A 25 6.12 16.27 9.44
CA GLU A 25 6.16 16.65 8.03
C GLU A 25 4.83 16.43 7.32
N LEU A 26 3.82 15.88 8.00
CA LEU A 26 2.51 15.56 7.42
C LEU A 26 1.93 16.76 6.65
N LYS A 27 1.96 17.95 7.24
CA LYS A 27 1.44 19.16 6.60
C LYS A 27 2.20 19.53 5.33
N LYS A 28 3.52 19.33 5.30
CA LYS A 28 4.35 19.59 4.11
C LYS A 28 3.97 18.65 2.97
N TRP A 29 3.77 17.36 3.27
CA TRP A 29 3.30 16.37 2.30
C TRP A 29 1.93 16.70 1.74
N GLN A 30 0.96 17.07 2.59
CA GLN A 30 -0.36 17.48 2.14
C GLN A 30 -0.31 18.71 1.21
N VAL A 31 0.50 19.72 1.56
CA VAL A 31 0.72 20.91 0.71
C VAL A 31 1.38 20.52 -0.61
N TYR A 32 2.35 19.60 -0.59
CA TYR A 32 3.02 19.10 -1.79
C TYR A 32 2.05 18.38 -2.74
N PHE A 33 1.24 17.44 -2.25
CA PHE A 33 0.28 16.75 -3.12
C PHE A 33 -0.77 17.71 -3.68
N LYS A 34 -1.27 18.63 -2.84
CA LYS A 34 -2.19 19.68 -3.29
C LYS A 34 -1.58 20.55 -4.40
N SER A 35 -0.30 20.94 -4.30
CA SER A 35 0.36 21.75 -5.33
C SER A 35 0.59 20.99 -6.65
N LYS A 36 0.57 19.66 -6.61
CA LYS A 36 0.62 18.78 -7.80
C LYS A 36 -0.75 18.37 -8.32
N GLY A 37 -1.84 18.91 -7.76
CA GLY A 37 -3.21 18.52 -8.12
C GLY A 37 -3.52 17.07 -7.80
N LYS A 38 -2.86 16.49 -6.78
CA LYS A 38 -3.08 15.11 -6.33
C LYS A 38 -3.87 15.10 -5.03
N ALA A 39 -4.90 14.25 -4.97
CA ALA A 39 -5.64 14.03 -3.74
C ALA A 39 -4.78 13.27 -2.73
N SER A 40 -4.84 13.67 -1.47
CA SER A 40 -4.18 12.97 -0.36
C SER A 40 -4.96 13.17 0.94
N TYR A 41 -4.97 12.16 1.80
CA TYR A 41 -5.54 12.26 3.15
C TYR A 41 -4.63 11.55 4.17
N ALA A 42 -4.67 11.98 5.43
CA ALA A 42 -3.97 11.28 6.49
C ALA A 42 -4.87 10.16 7.05
N LYS A 43 -4.29 9.00 7.36
CA LYS A 43 -5.00 7.94 8.07
C LYS A 43 -5.50 8.48 9.41
N GLY A 44 -6.81 8.37 9.64
CA GLY A 44 -7.51 8.93 10.80
C GLY A 44 -8.29 10.20 10.49
N ASP A 45 -8.04 10.86 9.37
CA ASP A 45 -8.88 11.97 8.90
C ASP A 45 -10.21 11.44 8.37
N SER A 46 -11.28 12.22 8.54
CA SER A 46 -12.53 11.98 7.81
C SER A 46 -12.31 12.29 6.33
N VAL A 47 -12.54 11.30 5.47
CA VAL A 47 -12.52 11.49 4.02
C VAL A 47 -13.82 12.20 3.64
N LYS A 48 -13.75 13.50 3.36
CA LYS A 48 -14.91 14.36 3.09
C LYS A 48 -15.35 14.37 1.62
N GLU A 49 -14.55 13.78 0.74
CA GLU A 49 -14.76 13.78 -0.71
C GLU A 49 -14.47 12.40 -1.29
N THR A 50 -15.22 11.98 -2.31
CA THR A 50 -14.96 10.74 -3.01
C THR A 50 -13.63 10.82 -3.75
N LEU A 51 -12.70 9.93 -3.41
CA LEU A 51 -11.36 9.90 -3.99
C LEU A 51 -11.39 9.13 -5.31
N PHE A 52 -11.32 9.85 -6.43
CA PHE A 52 -11.23 9.22 -7.76
C PHE A 52 -9.81 9.25 -8.33
N GLY A 53 -9.46 8.21 -9.07
CA GLY A 53 -8.15 8.06 -9.73
C GLY A 53 -7.03 7.76 -8.73
N SER A 54 -5.81 8.23 -9.03
CA SER A 54 -4.66 8.05 -8.14
C SER A 54 -4.64 9.07 -7.02
N PHE A 55 -4.63 8.57 -5.78
CA PHE A 55 -4.57 9.39 -4.57
C PHE A 55 -3.60 8.79 -3.54
N TYR A 56 -3.20 9.59 -2.56
CA TYR A 56 -2.20 9.22 -1.57
C TYR A 56 -2.79 9.08 -0.17
N VAL A 57 -2.54 7.95 0.47
CA VAL A 57 -2.90 7.68 1.86
C VAL A 57 -1.66 7.87 2.72
N LEU A 58 -1.68 8.88 3.59
CA LEU A 58 -0.53 9.24 4.42
C LEU A 58 -0.66 8.60 5.80
N TYR A 59 0.35 7.85 6.21
CA TYR A 59 0.46 7.22 7.52
C TYR A 59 1.47 8.03 8.35
N PRO A 60 1.02 9.01 9.15
CA PRO A 60 1.93 9.81 9.97
C PRO A 60 2.47 8.97 11.12
N GLU A 61 3.79 8.77 11.12
CA GLU A 61 4.53 8.02 12.14
C GLU A 61 5.74 8.84 12.64
N ASP A 62 6.16 8.66 13.89
CA ASP A 62 7.30 9.41 14.44
C ASP A 62 8.63 8.84 13.94
N ARG A 63 8.69 7.52 13.75
CA ARG A 63 9.81 6.77 13.18
C ARG A 63 9.27 5.57 12.43
N PHE A 64 9.92 5.23 11.33
CA PHE A 64 9.68 4.02 10.56
C PHE A 64 10.99 3.61 9.89
N ARG A 65 11.10 2.32 9.58
CA ARG A 65 12.23 1.78 8.83
C ARG A 65 11.92 1.83 7.34
N SER A 66 12.95 1.96 6.53
CA SER A 66 12.90 1.73 5.10
C SER A 66 14.14 0.96 4.66
N VAL A 67 13.99 0.23 3.57
CA VAL A 67 15.10 -0.40 2.85
C VAL A 67 15.08 0.09 1.41
N ASP A 68 16.26 0.21 0.80
CA ASP A 68 16.36 0.52 -0.63
C ASP A 68 16.11 -0.76 -1.43
N VAL A 69 15.17 -0.67 -2.36
CA VAL A 69 14.89 -1.71 -3.35
C VAL A 69 14.78 -1.02 -4.70
N GLU A 70 15.75 -1.27 -5.57
CA GLU A 70 15.79 -0.72 -6.94
C GLU A 70 15.68 0.82 -6.96
N GLY A 71 16.28 1.51 -5.97
CA GLY A 71 16.26 2.97 -5.86
C GLY A 71 15.01 3.55 -5.20
N PHE A 72 14.09 2.69 -4.72
CA PHE A 72 12.92 3.10 -3.96
C PHE A 72 13.08 2.74 -2.48
N ASN A 73 12.75 3.70 -1.61
CA ASN A 73 12.63 3.44 -0.18
C ASN A 73 11.28 2.78 0.11
N VAL A 74 11.30 1.50 0.47
CA VAL A 74 10.11 0.72 0.78
C VAL A 74 10.11 0.23 2.22
N THR A 75 8.92 -0.04 2.76
CA THR A 75 8.76 -0.75 4.05
C THR A 75 9.52 -2.08 4.00
N PRO A 76 10.26 -2.50 5.05
CA PRO A 76 10.94 -3.80 5.06
C PRO A 76 10.02 -4.97 4.68
N LEU A 77 10.60 -6.03 4.12
CA LEU A 77 9.82 -7.17 3.63
C LEU A 77 9.05 -7.85 4.77
N GLU A 78 9.67 -8.00 5.94
CA GLU A 78 9.07 -8.62 7.12
C GLU A 78 7.85 -7.82 7.61
N GLU A 79 7.99 -6.49 7.71
CA GLU A 79 6.88 -5.59 8.03
C GLU A 79 5.78 -5.63 6.95
N THR A 80 6.15 -5.80 5.68
CA THR A 80 5.18 -5.93 4.59
C THR A 80 4.38 -7.23 4.70
N ILE A 81 5.03 -8.35 5.01
CA ILE A 81 4.38 -9.65 5.23
C ILE A 81 3.44 -9.57 6.44
N GLU A 82 3.90 -8.99 7.54
CA GLU A 82 3.09 -8.80 8.75
C GLU A 82 1.85 -7.95 8.46
N PHE A 83 2.02 -6.84 7.73
CA PHE A 83 0.90 -6.01 7.30
C PHE A 83 -0.13 -6.80 6.48
N CYS A 84 0.33 -7.60 5.50
CA CYS A 84 -0.58 -8.40 4.68
C CYS A 84 -1.30 -9.48 5.49
N ARG A 85 -0.61 -10.16 6.42
CA ARG A 85 -1.21 -11.14 7.35
C ARG A 85 -2.28 -10.51 8.23
N ASN A 86 -2.03 -9.31 8.76
CA ASN A 86 -2.98 -8.58 9.59
C ASN A 86 -4.21 -8.08 8.81
N ASN A 87 -4.14 -8.05 7.48
CA ASN A 87 -5.21 -7.60 6.59
C ASN A 87 -5.54 -8.69 5.55
N ILE A 88 -5.53 -9.96 5.99
CA ILE A 88 -5.53 -11.14 5.10
C ILE A 88 -6.64 -11.12 4.04
N TYR A 89 -7.86 -10.70 4.38
CA TYR A 89 -8.99 -10.66 3.43
C TYR A 89 -8.73 -9.76 2.22
N ALA A 90 -7.94 -8.72 2.40
CA ALA A 90 -7.54 -7.82 1.34
C ALA A 90 -6.24 -8.28 0.68
N TYR A 91 -5.29 -8.85 1.43
CA TYR A 91 -3.90 -9.02 0.97
C TYR A 91 -3.42 -10.47 0.83
N GLU A 92 -4.29 -11.46 0.88
CA GLU A 92 -3.92 -12.88 0.71
C GLU A 92 -3.17 -13.15 -0.61
N PRO A 93 -3.66 -12.72 -1.79
CA PRO A 93 -2.87 -12.91 -3.00
C PRO A 93 -1.58 -12.07 -3.06
N ALA A 94 -1.44 -11.00 -2.28
CA ALA A 94 -0.14 -10.35 -2.08
C ALA A 94 0.84 -11.30 -1.40
N LEU A 95 0.37 -12.00 -0.35
CA LEU A 95 1.21 -12.95 0.39
C LEU A 95 1.64 -14.11 -0.50
N GLU A 96 0.76 -14.65 -1.34
CA GLU A 96 1.14 -15.68 -2.32
C GLU A 96 2.24 -15.15 -3.27
N MET A 97 2.04 -13.96 -3.86
CA MET A 97 3.06 -13.36 -4.75
C MET A 97 4.39 -13.09 -4.04
N LEU A 98 4.36 -12.73 -2.75
CA LEU A 98 5.56 -12.55 -1.95
C LEU A 98 6.23 -13.89 -1.63
N ASP A 99 5.45 -14.92 -1.31
CA ASP A 99 5.94 -16.28 -1.04
C ASP A 99 6.65 -16.86 -2.27
N GLU A 100 6.04 -16.74 -3.44
CA GLU A 100 6.63 -17.17 -4.71
C GLU A 100 7.88 -16.37 -5.10
N ALA A 101 7.88 -15.05 -4.89
CA ALA A 101 8.98 -14.18 -5.31
C ALA A 101 10.23 -14.31 -4.43
N TYR A 102 10.07 -14.70 -3.16
CA TYR A 102 11.14 -14.68 -2.16
C TYR A 102 11.34 -16.01 -1.42
N ASP A 103 10.64 -17.08 -1.83
CA ASP A 103 10.71 -18.43 -1.23
C ASP A 103 10.56 -18.40 0.30
N LEU A 104 9.47 -17.77 0.77
CA LEU A 104 9.28 -17.44 2.18
C LEU A 104 8.73 -18.61 3.03
N GLY A 105 8.34 -19.72 2.39
CA GLY A 105 7.77 -20.89 3.05
C GLY A 105 6.43 -20.62 3.75
N LEU A 106 5.66 -19.62 3.30
CA LEU A 106 4.40 -19.21 3.91
C LEU A 106 3.27 -20.20 3.60
N ASN A 107 3.41 -21.04 2.57
CA ASN A 107 2.42 -22.03 2.12
C ASN A 107 1.04 -21.40 1.81
N VAL A 108 1.03 -20.14 1.38
CA VAL A 108 -0.19 -19.43 1.01
C VAL A 108 -0.54 -19.78 -0.43
N LYS A 109 -1.76 -20.26 -0.68
CA LYS A 109 -2.28 -20.52 -2.02
C LYS A 109 -3.60 -19.80 -2.20
N TYR A 110 -3.59 -18.68 -2.90
CA TYR A 110 -4.83 -18.01 -3.25
C TYR A 110 -5.44 -18.72 -4.46
N LYS A 111 -6.55 -19.43 -4.23
CA LYS A 111 -7.41 -19.89 -5.33
C LYS A 111 -8.40 -18.78 -5.61
N GLU A 112 -8.10 -17.93 -6.59
CA GLU A 112 -9.15 -17.18 -7.24
C GLU A 112 -10.12 -18.21 -7.83
N THR A 113 -11.24 -18.43 -7.15
CA THR A 113 -12.29 -19.27 -7.71
C THR A 113 -12.70 -18.55 -8.98
N ARG A 114 -12.46 -19.14 -10.15
CA ARG A 114 -12.90 -18.62 -11.43
C ARG A 114 -14.41 -18.39 -11.38
N THR A 115 -14.84 -17.21 -10.95
CA THR A 115 -16.20 -16.70 -11.14
C THR A 115 -16.15 -15.74 -12.30
N ASN A 116 -15.91 -16.30 -13.49
CA ASN A 116 -16.49 -15.75 -14.71
C ASN A 116 -17.84 -16.46 -14.85
N PHE A 117 -18.91 -15.79 -14.42
CA PHE A 117 -20.28 -16.07 -14.85
C PHE A 117 -20.72 -14.95 -15.79
#